data_AF-T1CHF4-F1
#
_entry.id   AF-T1CHF4-F1
#
_cell.length_a   1.000
_cell.length_b   1.000
_cell.length_c   1.000
_cell.angle_alpha   90.00
_cell.angle_beta   90.00
_cell.angle_gamma   90.00
#
_symmetry.space_group_name_H-M   'P 1'
#
loop_
_entity.id
_entity.type
_entity.pdbx_description
1 polymer ?
#
loop_
_entity_poly.entity_id
_entity_poly.type
_entity_poly.pdbx_seq_one_letter_code
_entity_poly.pdbx_strand_id
1 'polypeptide(L)'
;ARFAFGTFNADVGSDSGTFGNAIGGSGGLALTGTTGTLTLSGADTYSGGTSVASGNLWLSGSVAGNVTLSGGSLGGPGTVNGSATNSGGTLISQAAVGGPGLTIT
;
A
#
# COMPACT_ATOMS: atom_id res chain seq x y z
N ALA A 1 -0.81 14.75 -4.17
CA ALA A 1 0.21 14.29 -5.13
C ALA A 1 -0.47 13.57 -6.29
N ARG A 2 0.27 13.14 -7.33
CA ARG A 2 -0.34 12.51 -8.51
C ARG A 2 0.59 11.51 -9.19
N PHE A 3 0.12 10.29 -9.43
CA PHE A 3 0.70 9.35 -10.39
C PHE A 3 0.06 9.59 -11.76
N ALA A 4 0.70 10.41 -12.58
CA ALA A 4 0.10 10.88 -13.83
C ALA A 4 -0.14 9.78 -14.86
N PHE A 5 0.76 8.79 -14.92
CA PHE A 5 0.72 7.61 -15.79
C PHE A 5 1.81 6.62 -15.33
N GLY A 6 1.79 5.40 -15.87
CA GLY A 6 2.78 4.38 -15.56
C GLY A 6 2.74 3.95 -14.09
N THR A 7 3.84 3.37 -13.61
CA THR A 7 3.95 2.91 -12.22
C THR A 7 5.09 3.65 -11.54
N PHE A 8 4.79 4.28 -10.41
CA PHE A 8 5.79 4.89 -9.56
C PHE A 8 6.44 3.82 -8.68
N ASN A 9 7.76 3.66 -8.77
CA ASN A 9 8.49 2.80 -7.84
C ASN A 9 8.87 3.59 -6.58
N ALA A 10 8.21 3.28 -5.48
CA ALA A 10 8.60 3.78 -4.17
C ALA A 10 9.72 2.89 -3.60
N ASP A 11 10.78 3.53 -3.15
CA ASP A 11 11.86 2.90 -2.41
C ASP A 11 12.17 3.75 -1.18
N VAL A 12 11.91 3.19 0.00
CA VAL A 12 12.22 3.81 1.30
C VAL A 12 13.47 3.20 1.94
N GLY A 13 14.26 2.43 1.18
CA GLY A 13 15.47 1.75 1.65
C GLY A 13 15.13 0.76 2.76
N SER A 14 15.78 0.90 3.91
CA SER A 14 15.50 0.15 5.14
C SER A 14 14.71 0.96 6.18
N ASP A 15 14.31 2.19 5.85
CA ASP A 15 13.68 3.12 6.78
C ASP A 15 12.16 2.99 6.79
N SER A 16 11.51 3.76 7.67
CA SER A 16 10.06 3.93 7.65
C SER A 16 9.70 5.36 7.25
N GLY A 17 8.80 5.49 6.28
CA GLY A 17 8.36 6.78 5.74
C GLY A 17 6.85 6.86 5.70
N THR A 18 6.28 8.02 6.03
CA THR A 18 4.84 8.28 5.90
C THR A 18 4.57 9.31 4.81
N PHE A 19 3.67 8.97 3.90
CA PHE A 19 3.11 9.90 2.94
C PHE A 19 1.64 10.18 3.27
N GLY A 20 1.36 11.39 3.74
CA GLY A 20 0.04 11.76 4.27
C GLY A 20 -0.88 12.53 3.34
N ASN A 21 -0.40 12.95 2.17
CA ASN A 21 -1.26 13.61 1.19
C ASN A 21 -1.98 12.58 0.34
N ALA A 22 -3.22 12.86 -0.08
CA ALA A 22 -3.90 12.05 -1.09
C ALA A 22 -3.13 12.03 -2.42
N ILE A 23 -3.03 10.86 -3.04
CA ILE A 23 -2.44 10.62 -4.35
C ILE A 23 -3.55 10.27 -5.34
N GLY A 24 -3.68 11.04 -6.42
CA GLY A 24 -4.60 10.74 -7.52
C GLY A 24 -3.90 10.37 -8.82
N GLY A 25 -4.67 10.23 -9.91
CA GLY A 25 -4.16 10.02 -11.26
C GLY A 25 -4.38 8.60 -11.80
N SER A 26 -3.94 8.33 -13.02
CA SER A 26 -4.18 7.03 -13.68
C SER A 26 -3.05 6.02 -13.46
N GLY A 27 -1.90 6.46 -12.96
CA GLY A 27 -0.77 5.61 -12.67
C GLY A 27 -0.95 4.76 -11.40
N GLY A 28 0.00 3.85 -11.18
CA GLY A 28 0.03 2.94 -10.04
C GLY A 28 1.26 3.11 -9.15
N LEU A 29 1.33 2.27 -8.12
CA LEU A 29 2.43 2.22 -7.15
C LEU A 29 3.11 0.85 -7.20
N ALA A 30 4.44 0.83 -7.17
CA ALA A 30 5.23 -0.37 -6.94
C ALA A 30 6.13 -0.15 -5.73
N LEU A 31 6.11 -1.08 -4.79
CA LEU A 31 7.04 -1.16 -3.68
C LEU A 31 8.01 -2.30 -3.96
N THR A 32 9.20 -1.94 -4.47
CA THR A 32 10.24 -2.91 -4.86
C THR A 32 11.62 -2.39 -4.45
N GLY A 33 12.55 -3.30 -4.16
CA GLY A 33 13.92 -2.98 -3.76
C GLY A 33 14.08 -2.50 -2.31
N THR A 34 12.98 -2.27 -1.60
CA THR A 34 12.97 -1.81 -0.20
C THR A 34 12.73 -2.96 0.79
N THR A 35 13.28 -2.82 1.99
CA THR A 35 12.96 -3.64 3.19
C THR A 35 12.22 -2.83 4.26
N GLY A 36 12.09 -1.52 4.05
CA GLY A 36 11.46 -0.57 4.95
C GLY A 36 9.94 -0.55 4.86
N THR A 37 9.34 0.39 5.59
CA THR A 37 7.88 0.57 5.66
C THR A 37 7.43 1.87 5.02
N LEU A 38 6.63 1.78 3.95
CA LEU A 38 5.89 2.91 3.41
C LEU A 38 4.50 2.95 4.04
N THR A 39 4.21 4.02 4.77
CA THR A 39 2.87 4.30 5.28
C THR A 39 2.13 5.26 4.37
N LEU A 40 0.95 4.86 3.88
CA LEU A 40 0.01 5.74 3.19
C LEU A 40 -1.13 6.08 4.13
N SER A 41 -1.19 7.35 4.55
CA SER A 41 -2.25 7.86 5.44
C SER A 41 -3.27 8.76 4.75
N GLY A 42 -3.06 9.07 3.47
CA GLY A 42 -4.01 9.80 2.63
C GLY A 42 -5.14 8.92 2.08
N ALA A 43 -6.18 9.56 1.56
CA ALA A 43 -7.20 8.90 0.76
C ALA A 43 -6.75 8.86 -0.71
N ASP A 44 -6.04 7.81 -1.09
CA ASP A 44 -5.46 7.67 -2.41
C ASP A 44 -6.48 7.20 -3.44
N THR A 45 -6.63 8.01 -4.49
CA THR A 45 -7.63 7.86 -5.56
C THR A 45 -7.00 7.53 -6.91
N TYR A 46 -5.72 7.15 -6.93
CA TYR A 46 -5.10 6.68 -8.17
C TYR A 46 -5.76 5.39 -8.64
N SER A 47 -5.97 5.28 -9.96
CA SER A 47 -6.69 4.15 -10.55
C SER A 47 -5.77 3.01 -11.00
N GLY A 48 -4.46 3.24 -11.08
CA GLY A 48 -3.50 2.16 -11.35
C GLY A 48 -3.38 1.20 -10.16
N GLY A 49 -2.87 0.00 -10.43
CA GLY A 49 -2.69 -1.01 -9.39
C GLY A 49 -1.54 -0.67 -8.44
N THR A 50 -1.57 -1.29 -7.27
CA THR A 50 -0.49 -1.27 -6.27
C THR A 50 0.16 -2.64 -6.21
N SER A 51 1.47 -2.71 -6.44
CA SER A 51 2.25 -3.94 -6.35
C SER A 51 3.22 -3.87 -5.18
N VAL A 52 3.21 -4.89 -4.33
CA VAL A 52 4.11 -5.02 -3.18
C VAL A 52 4.97 -6.27 -3.40
N ALA A 53 6.20 -6.08 -3.85
CA ALA A 53 7.15 -7.16 -4.08
C ALA A 53 8.17 -7.31 -2.94
N SER A 54 8.47 -6.22 -2.23
CA SER A 54 9.36 -6.23 -1.06
C SER A 54 8.97 -5.14 -0.06
N GLY A 55 9.50 -5.25 1.17
CA GLY A 55 9.22 -4.31 2.25
C GLY A 55 7.77 -4.36 2.74
N ASN A 56 7.32 -3.28 3.36
CA ASN A 56 6.04 -3.21 4.05
C ASN A 56 5.22 -2.01 3.55
N LEU A 57 4.04 -2.28 3.02
CA LEU A 57 3.01 -1.28 2.77
C LEU A 57 2.07 -1.23 3.97
N TRP A 58 2.07 -0.12 4.69
CA TRP A 58 1.16 0.13 5.80
C TRP A 58 0.09 1.14 5.40
N LEU A 59 -1.17 0.75 5.46
CA LEU A 59 -2.30 1.62 5.15
C LEU A 59 -2.92 2.11 6.46
N SER A 60 -2.95 3.43 6.65
CA SER A 60 -3.81 4.08 7.65
C SER A 60 -4.85 5.00 7.02
N GLY A 61 -4.72 5.28 5.72
CA GLY A 61 -5.76 5.89 4.88
C GLY A 61 -6.43 4.85 3.99
N SER A 62 -6.57 5.13 2.70
CA SER A 62 -7.21 4.21 1.75
C SER A 62 -6.52 4.18 0.39
N VAL A 63 -6.58 3.05 -0.29
CA VAL A 63 -6.20 2.92 -1.71
C VAL A 63 -7.42 2.52 -2.53
N ALA A 64 -7.69 3.26 -3.62
CA ALA A 64 -8.82 2.99 -4.52
C ALA A 64 -8.62 1.75 -5.40
N GLY A 65 -7.38 1.47 -5.83
CA GLY A 65 -7.06 0.38 -6.74
C GLY A 65 -6.83 -0.98 -6.07
N ASN A 66 -6.62 -1.99 -6.91
CA ASN A 66 -6.24 -3.33 -6.46
C ASN A 66 -4.83 -3.32 -5.85
N VAL A 67 -4.61 -4.15 -4.83
CA VAL A 67 -3.29 -4.40 -4.26
C VAL A 67 -2.88 -5.84 -4.54
N THR A 68 -1.72 -6.03 -5.16
CA THR A 68 -1.12 -7.35 -5.40
C THR A 68 0.15 -7.49 -4.58
N LEU A 69 0.23 -8.57 -3.80
CA LEU A 69 1.43 -8.96 -3.08
C LEU A 69 2.09 -10.14 -3.79
N SER A 70 3.30 -9.94 -4.30
CA SER A 70 4.16 -11.03 -4.80
C SER A 70 5.29 -11.38 -3.82
N GLY A 71 5.50 -10.53 -2.82
CA GLY A 71 6.40 -10.68 -1.69
C GLY A 71 5.97 -9.67 -0.63
N GLY A 72 6.92 -9.10 0.12
CA GLY A 72 6.64 -8.01 1.07
C GLY A 72 5.45 -8.25 2.00
N SER A 73 4.90 -7.16 2.53
CA SER A 73 3.75 -7.20 3.45
C SER A 73 2.78 -6.05 3.21
N LEU A 74 1.48 -6.30 3.40
CA LEU A 74 0.43 -5.29 3.45
C LEU A 74 -0.29 -5.37 4.80
N GLY A 75 -0.48 -4.24 5.47
CA GLY A 75 -1.23 -4.19 6.71
C GLY A 75 -1.71 -2.79 7.09
N GLY A 76 -2.09 -2.63 8.35
CA GLY A 76 -2.55 -1.37 8.93
C GLY A 76 -4.08 -1.26 9.05
N PRO A 77 -4.58 -0.21 9.73
CA PRO A 77 -6.01 -0.01 9.99
C PRO A 77 -6.79 0.57 8.81
N GLY A 78 -6.13 0.84 7.69
CA GLY A 78 -6.70 1.48 6.51
C GLY A 78 -7.58 0.56 5.65
N THR A 79 -7.87 1.01 4.43
CA THR A 79 -8.79 0.32 3.52
C THR A 79 -8.19 0.11 2.14
N VAL A 80 -8.43 -1.07 1.57
CA VAL A 80 -8.30 -1.33 0.13
C VAL A 80 -9.72 -1.37 -0.45
N ASN A 81 -10.06 -0.41 -1.31
CA ASN A 81 -11.38 -0.32 -1.95
C ASN A 81 -11.50 -1.17 -3.23
N GLY A 82 -10.46 -1.95 -3.53
CA GLY A 82 -10.43 -2.95 -4.58
C GLY A 82 -10.09 -4.32 -4.03
N SER A 83 -9.59 -5.21 -4.89
CA SER A 83 -9.15 -6.54 -4.45
C SER A 83 -7.74 -6.50 -3.85
N ALA A 84 -7.52 -7.25 -2.77
CA ALA A 84 -6.18 -7.59 -2.30
C ALA A 84 -5.84 -9.03 -2.71
N THR A 85 -4.89 -9.21 -3.62
CA THR A 85 -4.43 -10.53 -4.09
C THR A 85 -3.07 -10.85 -3.49
N ASN A 86 -2.96 -11.95 -2.76
CA ASN A 86 -1.69 -12.41 -2.21
C ASN A 86 -1.18 -13.65 -2.96
N SER A 87 -0.06 -13.52 -3.67
CA SER A 87 0.58 -14.57 -4.47
C SER A 87 1.98 -14.95 -3.97
N GLY A 88 2.40 -14.46 -2.81
CA GLY A 88 3.74 -14.71 -2.26
C GLY A 88 4.19 -13.78 -1.14
N GLY A 89 3.34 -12.86 -0.71
CA GLY A 89 3.58 -11.93 0.39
C GLY A 89 2.86 -12.29 1.68
N THR A 90 2.82 -11.31 2.59
CA THR A 90 2.14 -11.41 3.88
C THR A 90 1.04 -10.37 4.03
N LEU A 91 -0.16 -10.81 4.40
CA LEU A 91 -1.23 -9.91 4.85
C LEU A 91 -1.21 -9.83 6.37
N ILE A 92 -1.11 -8.62 6.91
CA ILE A 92 -1.04 -8.33 8.35
C ILE A 92 -2.34 -7.62 8.75
N SER A 93 -3.32 -8.37 9.25
CA SER A 93 -4.48 -7.77 9.92
C SER A 93 -4.14 -7.46 11.37
N GLN A 94 -4.01 -6.18 11.71
CA GLN A 94 -3.76 -5.73 13.08
C GLN A 94 -5.02 -5.80 13.97
N ALA A 95 -5.66 -6.97 14.07
CA ALA A 95 -6.70 -7.19 15.08
C ALA A 95 -6.10 -7.49 16.48
N ALA A 96 -4.83 -7.91 16.55
CA ALA A 96 -4.24 -8.52 17.74
C ALA A 96 -3.84 -7.55 18.88
N VAL A 97 -4.03 -6.23 18.74
CA VAL A 97 -3.72 -5.24 19.82
C VAL A 97 -4.90 -4.30 20.14
N GLY A 98 -6.13 -4.67 19.78
CA GLY A 98 -7.34 -3.92 20.12
C GLY A 98 -7.68 -2.75 19.19
N GLY A 99 -6.97 -2.59 18.06
CA GLY A 99 -7.28 -1.63 16.99
C GLY A 99 -8.03 -2.26 15.81
N PRO A 100 -8.63 -1.45 14.91
CA PRO A 100 -9.21 -1.96 13.67
C PRO A 100 -8.12 -2.54 12.77
N GLY A 101 -8.38 -3.71 12.18
CA GLY A 101 -7.52 -4.32 11.18
C GLY A 101 -7.72 -3.72 9.79
N LEU A 102 -6.92 -4.19 8.83
CA LEU A 102 -7.07 -3.84 7.42
C LEU A 102 -8.46 -4.22 6.93
N THR A 103 -9.14 -3.26 6.30
CA THR A 103 -10.43 -3.50 5.65
C THR A 103 -10.24 -3.66 4.15
N ILE A 104 -10.88 -4.65 3.55
CA ILE A 104 -10.98 -4.82 2.10
C ILE A 104 -12.47 -4.77 1.77
N THR A 105 -12.88 -3.82 0.92
CA THR A 105 -14.30 -3.59 0.57
C THR A 105 -14.56 -3.85 -0.89
#